data_AF-A0A1S6IXX6-F1
#
_entry.id   AF-A0A1S6IXX6-F1
#
_cell.length_a   1.000
_cell.length_b   1.000
_cell.length_c   1.000
_cell.angle_alpha   90.00
_cell.angle_beta   90.00
_cell.angle_gamma   90.00
#
_symmetry.space_group_name_H-M   'P 1'
#
loop_
_entity.id
_entity.type
_entity.pdbx_description
1 polymer ?
#
loop_
_entity_poly.entity_id
_entity_poly.type
_entity_poly.pdbx_seq_one_letter_code
_entity_poly.pdbx_strand_id
1 'polypeptide(L)'
;MGANLDVKTLALIGVGASVGANCFPCLEQKVTDALKAGASVEEIAQAVQLGEEAKIQPNQGIKALADMLLQNAQSLLNRGSAGGCG
;
A
#
# COMPACT_ATOMS: atom_id res chain seq x y z
N MET A 1 1.48 3.57 -26.54
CA MET A 1 1.61 2.28 -25.83
C MET A 1 0.28 1.54 -25.97
N GLY A 2 0.24 0.47 -26.78
CA GLY A 2 -0.92 -0.41 -26.81
C GLY A 2 -0.88 -1.31 -25.57
N ALA A 3 -1.83 -1.15 -24.65
CA ALA A 3 -1.97 -2.08 -23.54
C ALA A 3 -2.50 -3.40 -24.10
N ASN A 4 -1.78 -4.50 -23.85
CA ASN A 4 -2.22 -5.87 -24.18
C ASN A 4 -3.33 -6.39 -23.22
N LEU A 5 -3.76 -5.57 -22.27
CA LEU A 5 -4.76 -5.91 -21.28
C LEU A 5 -6.08 -5.22 -21.63
N ASP A 6 -7.20 -5.93 -21.47
CA ASP A 6 -8.51 -5.34 -21.67
C ASP A 6 -8.85 -4.31 -20.58
N VAL A 7 -9.89 -3.53 -20.85
CA VAL A 7 -10.31 -2.40 -20.01
C VAL A 7 -10.69 -2.85 -18.59
N LYS A 8 -11.33 -4.02 -18.45
CA LYS A 8 -11.73 -4.57 -17.15
C LYS A 8 -10.48 -4.90 -16.33
N THR A 9 -9.52 -5.60 -16.93
CA THR A 9 -8.27 -5.94 -16.25
C THR A 9 -7.48 -4.70 -15.85
N LEU A 10 -7.37 -3.69 -16.72
CA LEU A 10 -6.71 -2.43 -16.38
C LEU A 10 -7.40 -1.69 -15.22
N ALA A 11 -8.73 -1.69 -15.18
CA ALA A 11 -9.48 -1.07 -14.10
C ALA A 11 -9.27 -1.79 -12.76
N LEU A 12 -9.32 -3.13 -12.76
CA LEU A 12 -9.06 -3.95 -11.56
C LEU A 12 -7.62 -3.76 -11.03
N ILE A 13 -6.62 -3.70 -11.91
CA ILE A 13 -5.24 -3.34 -11.52
C ILE A 13 -5.22 -1.94 -10.87
N GLY A 14 -5.94 -0.99 -11.45
CA GLY A 14 -6.09 0.36 -10.91
C GLY A 14 -6.73 0.39 -9.53
N VAL A 15 -7.72 -0.47 -9.26
CA VAL A 15 -8.34 -0.61 -7.92
C VAL A 15 -7.28 -1.03 -6.90
N GLY A 16 -6.58 -2.14 -7.15
CA GLY A 16 -5.55 -2.65 -6.23
C GLY A 16 -4.42 -1.63 -5.99
N ALA A 17 -3.95 -0.96 -7.06
CA ALA A 17 -2.93 0.09 -6.95
C ALA A 17 -3.41 1.29 -6.11
N SER A 18 -4.67 1.69 -6.26
CA SER A 18 -5.25 2.80 -5.49
C SER A 18 -5.35 2.48 -4.00
N VAL A 19 -5.71 1.23 -3.65
CA VAL A 19 -5.72 0.75 -2.26
C VAL A 19 -4.32 0.76 -1.67
N GLY A 20 -3.35 0.18 -2.37
CA GLY A 20 -1.95 0.14 -1.92
C GLY A 20 -1.34 1.53 -1.73
N ALA A 21 -1.74 2.50 -2.56
CA ALA A 21 -1.28 3.89 -2.50
C ALA A 21 -2.12 4.80 -1.57
N ASN A 22 -3.16 4.29 -0.89
CA ASN A 22 -4.07 5.11 -0.07
C ASN A 22 -4.75 6.27 -0.84
N CYS A 23 -4.94 6.16 -2.17
CA CYS A 23 -5.57 7.23 -2.95
C CYS A 23 -7.09 7.06 -2.99
N PHE A 24 -7.80 7.69 -2.05
CA PHE A 24 -9.26 7.68 -1.97
C PHE A 24 -9.99 8.10 -3.26
N PRO A 25 -9.70 9.26 -3.89
CA PRO A 25 -10.38 9.64 -5.12
C PRO A 25 -10.04 8.72 -6.30
N CYS A 26 -8.81 8.18 -6.33
CA CYS A 26 -8.43 7.20 -7.36
C CYS A 26 -9.23 5.90 -7.20
N LEU A 27 -9.42 5.44 -5.97
CA LEU A 27 -10.16 4.20 -5.70
C LEU A 27 -11.60 4.30 -6.19
N GLU A 28 -12.29 5.40 -5.87
CA GLU A 28 -13.66 5.65 -6.33
C GLU A 28 -13.76 5.64 -7.86
N GLN A 29 -12.83 6.33 -8.53
CA GLN A 29 -12.78 6.37 -9.98
C GLN A 29 -12.54 4.97 -10.57
N LYS A 30 -11.56 4.21 -10.03
CA LYS A 30 -11.20 2.89 -10.57
C LYS A 30 -12.24 1.82 -10.32
N VAL A 31 -12.95 1.86 -9.20
CA VAL A 31 -14.12 1.00 -8.95
C VAL A 31 -15.22 1.32 -9.96
N THR A 32 -15.49 2.59 -10.21
CA THR A 32 -16.48 3.02 -11.21
C THR A 32 -16.11 2.55 -12.62
N ASP A 33 -14.84 2.70 -13.01
CA ASP A 33 -14.33 2.25 -14.30
C ASP A 33 -14.44 0.71 -14.45
N ALA A 34 -14.15 -0.04 -13.38
CA ALA A 34 -14.26 -1.51 -13.37
C ALA A 34 -15.72 -1.98 -13.52
N LEU A 35 -16.65 -1.38 -12.79
CA LEU A 35 -18.08 -1.68 -12.90
C LEU A 35 -18.60 -1.40 -14.32
N LYS A 36 -18.21 -0.27 -14.91
CA LYS A 36 -18.57 0.08 -16.30
C LYS A 36 -17.99 -0.90 -17.33
N ALA A 37 -16.83 -1.49 -17.04
CA ALA A 37 -16.19 -2.51 -17.85
C ALA A 37 -16.77 -3.92 -17.65
N GLY A 38 -17.79 -4.07 -16.79
CA GLY A 38 -18.47 -5.34 -16.53
C GLY A 38 -17.78 -6.21 -15.48
N ALA A 39 -16.93 -5.63 -14.62
CA ALA A 39 -16.40 -6.35 -13.47
C ALA A 39 -17.50 -6.67 -12.46
N SER A 40 -17.43 -7.87 -11.89
CA SER A 40 -18.29 -8.23 -10.78
C SER A 40 -17.80 -7.60 -9.48
N VAL A 41 -18.68 -7.53 -8.47
CA VAL A 41 -18.31 -7.03 -7.14
C VAL A 41 -17.24 -7.91 -6.50
N GLU A 42 -17.29 -9.21 -6.76
CA GLU A 42 -16.31 -10.19 -6.28
C GLU A 42 -14.91 -9.96 -6.90
N GLU A 43 -14.83 -9.66 -8.21
CA GLU A 43 -13.56 -9.33 -8.87
C GLU A 43 -12.95 -8.05 -8.28
N ILE A 44 -13.77 -7.04 -8.01
CA ILE A 44 -13.33 -5.80 -7.37
C ILE A 44 -12.87 -6.06 -5.93
N ALA A 45 -13.61 -6.87 -5.16
CA ALA A 45 -13.24 -7.24 -3.80
C ALA A 45 -11.89 -7.97 -3.75
N GLN A 46 -11.63 -8.87 -4.71
CA GLN A 46 -10.33 -9.55 -4.83
C GLN A 46 -9.20 -8.56 -5.15
N ALA A 47 -9.44 -7.58 -6.03
CA ALA A 47 -8.45 -6.54 -6.34
C ALA A 47 -8.15 -5.64 -5.12
N VAL A 48 -9.18 -5.31 -4.33
CA VAL A 48 -9.03 -4.58 -3.05
C VAL A 48 -8.19 -5.38 -2.07
N GLN A 49 -8.53 -6.65 -1.84
CA GLN A 49 -7.80 -7.53 -0.94
C GLN A 49 -6.32 -7.62 -1.32
N LEU A 50 -6.02 -7.81 -2.61
CA LEU A 50 -4.63 -7.85 -3.09
C LEU A 50 -3.88 -6.53 -2.82
N GLY A 51 -4.56 -5.39 -3.00
CA GLY A 51 -4.00 -4.07 -2.68
C GLY A 51 -3.72 -3.88 -1.18
N GLU A 52 -4.58 -4.42 -0.31
CA GLU A 52 -4.35 -4.40 1.15
C GLU A 52 -3.18 -5.30 1.55
N GLU A 53 -3.09 -6.50 1.00
CA GLU A 53 -1.99 -7.44 1.25
C GLU A 53 -0.64 -6.83 0.86
N ALA A 54 -0.57 -6.17 -0.31
CA ALA A 54 0.62 -5.45 -0.76
C ALA A 54 1.03 -4.31 0.19
N LYS A 55 0.07 -3.72 0.90
CA LYS A 55 0.29 -2.66 1.89
C LYS A 55 0.73 -3.18 3.26
N ILE A 56 0.39 -4.42 3.61
CA ILE A 56 0.80 -5.04 4.89
C ILE A 56 2.30 -5.35 4.89
N GLN A 57 2.87 -5.76 3.76
CA GLN A 57 4.30 -6.12 3.68
C GLN A 57 5.26 -4.97 4.08
N PRO A 58 5.10 -3.72 3.56
CA PRO A 58 5.89 -2.57 4.03
C PRO A 58 5.74 -2.26 5.52
N ASN A 59 4.53 -2.45 6.07
CA ASN A 59 4.23 -2.12 7.46
C ASN A 59 4.93 -3.04 8.46
N GLN A 60 5.24 -4.28 8.07
CA GLN A 60 5.97 -5.21 8.94
C GLN A 60 7.41 -4.73 9.21
N GLY A 61 8.08 -4.14 8.21
CA GLY A 61 9.43 -3.58 8.37
C GLY A 61 9.44 -2.36 9.29
N ILE A 62 8.51 -1.43 9.10
CA ILE A 62 8.35 -0.25 9.97
C ILE A 62 8.01 -0.67 11.41
N LYS A 63 7.11 -1.65 11.59
CA LYS A 63 6.75 -2.17 12.91
C LYS A 63 7.95 -2.84 13.59
N ALA A 64 8.67 -3.72 12.89
CA ALA A 64 9.87 -4.36 13.42
C ALA A 64 10.95 -3.32 13.80
N LEU A 65 11.11 -2.27 13.00
CA LEU A 65 11.98 -1.15 13.34
C LEU A 65 11.50 -0.42 14.60
N ALA A 66 10.22 -0.09 14.69
CA ALA A 66 9.64 0.55 15.88
C ALA A 66 9.83 -0.32 17.13
N ASP A 67 9.56 -1.62 17.04
CA ASP A 67 9.77 -2.58 18.13
C ASP A 67 11.25 -2.64 18.54
N MET A 68 12.17 -2.67 17.58
CA MET A 68 13.61 -2.63 17.83
C MET A 68 14.03 -1.34 18.53
N LEU A 69 13.53 -0.19 18.07
CA LEU A 69 13.82 1.12 18.68
C LEU A 69 13.29 1.21 20.11
N LEU A 70 12.09 0.70 20.37
CA LEU A 70 11.50 0.65 21.72
C LEU A 70 12.31 -0.25 22.66
N GLN A 71 12.74 -1.43 22.20
CA GLN A 71 13.59 -2.34 22.97
C GLN A 71 14.98 -1.74 23.25
N ASN A 72 15.47 -0.87 22.35
CA ASN A 72 16.77 -0.21 22.44
C ASN A 72 16.66 1.26 22.89
N ALA A 73 15.54 1.67 23.50
CA ALA A 73 15.32 3.07 23.87
C ALA A 73 16.44 3.60 24.78
N GLN A 74 16.91 2.79 25.74
CA GLN A 74 17.99 3.17 26.66
C GLN A 74 19.35 3.34 25.94
N SER A 75 19.65 2.50 24.94
CA SER A 75 20.89 2.60 24.17
C SER A 75 20.87 3.77 23.18
N LEU A 76 19.69 4.20 22.70
CA LEU A 76 19.52 5.44 21.93
C LEU A 76 19.75 6.69 22.79
N LEU A 77 19.20 6.72 24.01
CA LEU A 77 19.43 7.80 24.97
C LEU A 77 20.93 7.94 25.30
N ASN A 78 21.63 6.82 25.46
CA ASN A 78 23.08 6.82 25.71
C ASN A 78 23.92 7.27 24.50
N ARG A 79 23.44 7.04 23.26
CA ARG A 79 24.11 7.51 22.03
C ARG A 79 23.98 9.02 21.79
N GLY A 80 22.96 9.66 22.34
CA GLY A 80 22.79 11.12 22.29
C GLY A 80 23.80 11.90 23.15
N SER A 81 24.52 11.22 24.05
CA SER A 81 25.47 11.85 24.97
C SER A 81 26.89 12.02 24.42
N ALA A 82 27.20 11.53 23.21
CA ALA A 82 28.58 11.45 22.70
C ALA A 82 28.82 12.00 21.27
N GLY A 83 27.86 12.69 20.65
CA GLY A 83 28.01 13.14 19.24
C GLY A 83 27.64 14.59 19.03
N GLY A 84 28.57 15.50 19.31
CA GLY A 84 28.50 16.88 18.80
C GLY A 84 28.62 16.91 17.28
N CYS A 85 27.96 17.88 16.65
CA CYS A 85 28.14 18.17 15.22
C CYS A 85 29.57 18.67 14.99
N GLY A 86 30.39 17.87 14.31
CA GLY A 86 31.72 18.24 13.82
C GLY A 86 31.85 17.82 12.36
#